data_AF-A0A7K1UNX9-F1
#
_entry.id   AF-A0A7K1UNX9-F1
#
_cell.length_a   1.000
_cell.length_b   1.000
_cell.length_c   1.000
_cell.angle_alpha   90.00
_cell.angle_beta   90.00
_cell.angle_gamma   90.00
#
_symmetry.space_group_name_H-M   'P 1'
#
loop_
_entity.id
_entity.type
_entity.pdbx_description
1 polymer ?
#
loop_
_entity_poly.entity_id
_entity_poly.type
_entity_poly.pdbx_seq_one_letter_code
_entity_poly.pdbx_strand_id
1 'polypeptide(L)'
;MLFALSPQAAAATGTASCTGGNLDIQTSPIGMSDGPVNGTVSGTFSGCDLKSVEGTFTGTGNCNDVNATVDADLLWNNGDKTHVSGPFHVPGGTVPPAASNTLPATSGPGAGTNLVVNTGPLDNPAGMVGPCMSDGARSISAPIQSVTLG
;
A
#
# COMPACT_ATOMS: atom_id res chain seq x y z
N MET A 1 -38.52 -28.69 -11.73
CA MET A 1 -37.79 -27.87 -10.75
C MET A 1 -36.39 -27.64 -11.29
N LEU A 2 -36.09 -26.45 -11.81
CA LEU A 2 -34.72 -26.09 -12.22
C LEU A 2 -33.96 -25.61 -10.99
N PHE A 3 -32.93 -26.36 -10.58
CA PHE A 3 -31.97 -25.90 -9.59
C PHE A 3 -31.04 -24.88 -10.27
N ALA A 4 -31.17 -23.60 -9.89
CA ALA A 4 -30.20 -22.59 -10.25
C ALA A 4 -28.93 -22.81 -9.42
N LEU A 5 -27.87 -23.28 -10.07
CA LEU A 5 -26.52 -23.29 -9.52
C LEU A 5 -26.03 -21.83 -9.48
N SER A 6 -26.20 -21.16 -8.34
CA SER A 6 -25.52 -19.90 -8.08
C SER A 6 -24.01 -20.17 -8.06
N PRO A 7 -23.17 -19.47 -8.85
CA PRO A 7 -21.73 -19.61 -8.75
C PRO A 7 -21.31 -19.18 -7.33
N GLN A 8 -20.91 -20.16 -6.53
CA GLN A 8 -20.32 -19.92 -5.22
C GLN A 8 -18.92 -19.34 -5.48
N ALA A 9 -18.75 -18.05 -5.23
CA ALA A 9 -17.44 -17.41 -5.30
C ALA A 9 -16.51 -18.17 -4.35
N ALA A 10 -15.34 -18.59 -4.85
CA ALA A 10 -14.35 -19.27 -4.02
C ALA A 10 -14.01 -18.36 -2.84
N ALA A 11 -14.10 -18.90 -1.62
CA ALA A 11 -13.66 -18.19 -0.43
C ALA A 11 -12.17 -17.87 -0.57
N ALA A 12 -11.76 -16.65 -0.21
CA ALA A 12 -10.36 -16.28 -0.23
C ALA A 12 -9.59 -17.25 0.69
N THR A 13 -8.52 -17.84 0.18
CA THR A 13 -7.72 -18.85 0.90
C THR A 13 -6.98 -18.26 2.10
N GLY A 14 -7.01 -16.94 2.28
CA GLY A 14 -6.27 -16.21 3.31
C GLY A 14 -4.79 -16.05 3.01
N THR A 15 -4.34 -16.53 1.84
CA THR A 15 -2.96 -16.34 1.36
C THR A 15 -2.98 -15.75 -0.04
N ALA A 16 -2.09 -14.81 -0.32
CA ALA A 16 -1.96 -14.21 -1.65
C ALA A 16 -0.48 -13.96 -1.97
N SER A 17 -0.12 -14.06 -3.25
CA SER A 17 1.20 -13.68 -3.75
C SER A 17 1.04 -12.95 -5.07
N CYS A 18 1.13 -11.62 -5.03
CA CYS A 18 1.03 -10.74 -6.17
C CYS A 18 2.43 -10.39 -6.68
N THR A 19 2.59 -10.30 -8.00
CA THR A 19 3.89 -10.05 -8.65
C THR A 19 3.95 -8.66 -9.29
N GLY A 20 2.93 -7.84 -9.05
CA GLY A 20 2.84 -6.51 -9.63
C GLY A 20 1.70 -5.71 -9.03
N GLY A 21 1.63 -4.46 -9.47
CA GLY A 21 0.64 -3.50 -9.04
C GLY A 21 1.21 -2.09 -8.98
N ASN A 22 0.38 -1.16 -8.53
CA ASN A 22 0.80 0.21 -8.28
C ASN A 22 0.21 0.71 -6.97
N LEU A 23 1.01 1.43 -6.20
CA LEU A 23 0.61 2.08 -4.97
C LEU A 23 0.62 3.59 -5.19
N ASP A 24 -0.52 4.24 -5.01
CA ASP A 24 -0.70 5.68 -5.00
C ASP A 24 -0.88 6.16 -3.56
N ILE A 25 -0.02 7.08 -3.15
CA ILE A 25 -0.01 7.66 -1.81
C ILE A 25 -0.30 9.14 -1.96
N GLN A 26 -1.43 9.58 -1.43
CA GLN A 26 -1.77 11.00 -1.32
C GLN A 26 -1.52 11.47 0.09
N THR A 27 -0.73 12.53 0.23
CA THR A 27 -0.26 13.04 1.51
C THR A 27 -0.55 14.53 1.65
N SER A 28 -0.66 14.96 2.91
CA SER A 28 -0.47 16.36 3.29
C SER A 28 0.91 16.84 2.81
N PRO A 29 1.09 18.16 2.57
CA PRO A 29 2.32 18.69 1.99
C PRO A 29 3.56 18.26 2.77
N ILE A 30 4.49 17.60 2.08
CA ILE A 30 5.79 17.20 2.62
C ILE A 30 6.85 18.15 2.08
N GLY A 31 7.73 18.56 2.99
CA GLY A 31 8.84 19.46 2.74
C GLY A 31 10.20 18.81 2.98
N MET A 32 11.24 19.65 3.01
CA MET A 32 12.59 19.24 3.39
C MET A 32 12.79 19.07 4.90
N SER A 33 11.90 19.65 5.70
CA SER A 33 11.92 19.54 7.17
C SER A 33 10.97 18.44 7.64
N ASP A 34 11.33 17.76 8.72
CA ASP A 34 10.44 16.79 9.36
C ASP A 34 9.16 17.46 9.86
N GLY A 35 8.03 16.87 9.48
CA GLY A 35 6.71 17.32 9.90
C GLY A 35 5.71 16.17 9.98
N PRO A 36 4.51 16.44 10.49
CA PRO A 36 3.43 15.46 10.46
C PRO A 36 3.04 15.15 9.01
N VAL A 37 2.89 13.86 8.71
CA VAL A 37 2.42 13.38 7.40
C VAL A 37 1.17 12.53 7.60
N ASN A 38 0.17 12.76 6.78
CA ASN A 38 -1.06 11.98 6.82
C ASN A 38 -1.78 12.07 5.48
N GLY A 39 -2.55 11.04 5.18
CA GLY A 39 -3.37 11.01 3.98
C GLY A 39 -3.91 9.63 3.68
N THR A 40 -4.05 9.33 2.39
CA THR A 40 -4.68 8.11 1.89
C THR A 40 -3.68 7.27 1.10
N VAL A 41 -3.80 5.97 1.24
CA VAL A 41 -3.10 4.99 0.42
C VAL A 41 -4.13 4.26 -0.43
N SER A 42 -3.87 4.14 -1.72
CA SER A 42 -4.70 3.37 -2.64
C SER A 42 -3.83 2.62 -3.63
N GLY A 43 -4.29 1.50 -4.15
CA GLY A 43 -3.49 0.75 -5.10
C GLY A 43 -4.23 -0.40 -5.73
N THR A 44 -3.66 -0.93 -6.81
CA THR A 44 -4.16 -2.13 -7.47
C THR A 44 -3.09 -3.20 -7.44
N PHE A 45 -3.51 -4.45 -7.29
CA PHE A 45 -2.63 -5.61 -7.32
C PHE A 45 -2.83 -6.38 -8.62
N SER A 46 -1.79 -7.06 -9.08
CA SER A 46 -1.85 -7.93 -10.25
C SER A 46 -1.15 -9.27 -10.02
N GLY A 47 -1.62 -10.29 -10.74
CA GLY A 47 -1.08 -11.66 -10.66
C GLY A 47 -1.51 -12.46 -9.42
N CYS A 48 -2.59 -12.07 -8.74
CA CYS A 48 -3.12 -12.74 -7.54
C CYS A 48 -4.64 -12.52 -7.38
N ASP A 49 -5.22 -13.07 -6.31
CA ASP A 49 -6.65 -12.91 -5.97
C ASP A 49 -6.98 -11.59 -5.26
N LEU A 50 -5.97 -10.83 -4.83
CA LEU A 50 -6.15 -9.46 -4.36
C LEU A 50 -6.41 -8.54 -5.55
N LYS A 51 -7.37 -7.63 -5.39
CA LYS A 51 -7.81 -6.67 -6.40
C LYS A 51 -7.17 -5.29 -6.16
N SER A 52 -7.36 -4.76 -4.96
CA SER A 52 -6.94 -3.40 -4.62
C SER A 52 -6.69 -3.25 -3.12
N VAL A 53 -6.03 -2.15 -2.76
CA VAL A 53 -5.87 -1.69 -1.38
C VAL A 53 -6.41 -0.28 -1.28
N GLU A 54 -7.11 0.01 -0.19
CA GLU A 54 -7.60 1.35 0.14
C GLU A 54 -7.46 1.58 1.65
N GLY A 55 -6.91 2.73 2.04
CA GLY A 55 -6.68 3.01 3.44
C GLY A 55 -6.18 4.43 3.70
N THR A 56 -5.76 4.63 4.93
CA THR A 56 -5.17 5.88 5.41
C THR A 56 -3.82 5.63 6.06
N PHE A 57 -3.04 6.69 6.21
CA PHE A 57 -1.83 6.65 7.00
C PHE A 57 -1.66 7.94 7.80
N THR A 58 -0.97 7.83 8.92
CA THR A 58 -0.56 8.96 9.77
C THR A 58 0.84 8.72 10.32
N GLY A 59 1.65 9.77 10.41
CA GLY A 59 3.05 9.62 10.79
C GLY A 59 3.83 10.92 10.78
N THR A 60 5.14 10.79 10.64
CA THR A 60 6.08 11.91 10.55
C THR A 60 7.14 11.63 9.49
N GLY A 61 7.53 12.66 8.77
CA GLY A 61 8.60 12.54 7.80
C GLY A 61 8.87 13.81 7.02
N ASN A 62 9.78 13.67 6.07
CA ASN A 62 10.18 14.69 5.11
C ASN A 62 10.44 14.01 3.74
N CYS A 63 10.84 14.79 2.75
CA CYS A 63 11.08 14.28 1.40
C CYS A 63 12.20 13.24 1.25
N ASN A 64 13.03 13.05 2.27
CA ASN A 64 14.08 12.03 2.31
C ASN A 64 13.65 10.75 3.03
N ASP A 65 12.65 10.83 3.91
CA ASP A 65 12.26 9.69 4.74
C ASP A 65 10.86 9.90 5.35
N VAL A 66 9.97 8.93 5.20
CA VAL A 66 8.64 8.97 5.81
C VAL A 66 8.39 7.71 6.62
N ASN A 67 8.06 7.90 7.91
CA ASN A 67 7.63 6.83 8.80
C ASN A 67 6.17 7.07 9.17
N ALA A 68 5.31 6.12 8.82
CA ALA A 68 3.88 6.21 9.08
C ALA A 68 3.33 4.92 9.67
N THR A 69 2.14 5.03 10.26
CA THR A 69 1.27 3.89 10.53
C THR A 69 0.21 3.88 9.45
N VAL A 70 0.09 2.76 8.75
CA VAL A 70 -0.94 2.50 7.74
C VAL A 70 -2.09 1.76 8.41
N ASP A 71 -3.31 2.07 7.98
CA ASP A 71 -4.56 1.41 8.31
C ASP A 71 -5.33 1.25 6.99
N ALA A 72 -5.45 0.02 6.49
CA ALA A 72 -5.96 -0.25 5.15
C ALA A 72 -6.73 -1.56 5.03
N ASP A 73 -7.65 -1.59 4.07
CA ASP A 73 -8.36 -2.79 3.63
C ASP A 73 -7.79 -3.27 2.28
N LEU A 74 -7.46 -4.56 2.23
CA LEU A 74 -7.19 -5.30 0.99
C LEU A 74 -8.51 -5.89 0.48
N LEU A 75 -8.92 -5.52 -0.73
CA LEU A 75 -10.09 -6.04 -1.40
C LEU A 75 -9.73 -7.25 -2.25
N TRP A 76 -10.44 -8.36 -2.09
CA TRP A 76 -10.27 -9.57 -2.89
C TRP A 76 -11.18 -9.58 -4.12
N ASN A 77 -10.84 -10.37 -5.14
CA ASN A 77 -11.65 -10.51 -6.36
C ASN A 77 -13.05 -11.08 -6.09
N ASN A 78 -13.22 -11.84 -5.01
CA ASN A 78 -14.50 -12.40 -4.58
C ASN A 78 -15.34 -11.42 -3.73
N GLY A 79 -14.82 -10.23 -3.43
CA GLY A 79 -15.47 -9.21 -2.62
C GLY A 79 -15.14 -9.25 -1.12
N ASP A 80 -14.39 -10.24 -0.64
CA ASP A 80 -13.91 -10.28 0.74
C ASP A 80 -12.94 -9.13 1.01
N LYS A 81 -12.73 -8.82 2.29
CA LYS A 81 -11.78 -7.81 2.75
C LYS A 81 -10.86 -8.35 3.83
N THR A 82 -9.57 -8.07 3.71
CA THR A 82 -8.57 -8.28 4.76
C THR A 82 -8.12 -6.94 5.28
N HIS A 83 -8.23 -6.73 6.59
CA HIS A 83 -7.76 -5.50 7.20
C HIS A 83 -6.30 -5.66 7.63
N VAL A 84 -5.46 -4.67 7.31
CA VAL A 84 -4.05 -4.62 7.71
C VAL A 84 -3.76 -3.28 8.37
N SER A 85 -3.00 -3.31 9.47
CA SER A 85 -2.60 -2.07 10.13
C SER A 85 -1.25 -2.21 10.82
N GLY A 86 -0.36 -1.24 10.64
CA GLY A 86 0.97 -1.30 11.23
C GLY A 86 1.94 -0.25 10.69
N PRO A 87 3.21 -0.30 11.14
CA PRO A 87 4.23 0.61 10.68
C PRO A 87 4.54 0.40 9.19
N PHE A 88 4.76 1.51 8.50
CA PHE A 88 5.10 1.56 7.08
C PHE A 88 6.14 2.66 6.85
N HIS A 89 7.26 2.28 6.26
CA HIS A 89 8.37 3.13 5.94
C HIS A 89 8.44 3.36 4.43
N VAL A 90 8.49 4.62 4.02
CA VAL A 90 8.70 5.02 2.64
C VAL A 90 10.02 5.79 2.57
N PRO A 91 11.08 5.20 2.01
CA PRO A 91 12.33 5.91 1.81
C PRO A 91 12.13 6.98 0.72
N GLY A 92 12.58 8.18 1.01
CA GLY A 92 12.57 9.31 0.08
C GLY A 92 13.95 9.59 -0.53
N GLY A 93 14.11 10.81 -1.04
CA GLY A 93 15.35 11.29 -1.64
C GLY A 93 15.33 11.25 -3.17
N THR A 94 16.44 11.65 -3.78
CA THR A 94 16.56 11.79 -5.25
C THR A 94 16.62 10.45 -5.98
N VAL A 95 17.06 9.40 -5.29
CA VAL A 95 17.09 8.01 -5.77
C VAL A 95 16.68 7.10 -4.59
N PRO A 96 15.38 7.03 -4.28
CA PRO A 96 14.91 6.25 -3.14
C PRO A 96 15.15 4.75 -3.40
N PRO A 97 15.72 4.01 -2.44
CA PRO A 97 15.86 2.56 -2.55
C PRO A 97 14.49 1.87 -2.55
N ALA A 98 14.47 0.60 -2.97
CA ALA A 98 13.32 -0.27 -2.74
C ALA A 98 13.06 -0.43 -1.23
N ALA A 99 11.79 -0.60 -0.86
CA ALA A 99 11.37 -0.75 0.53
C ALA A 99 10.59 -2.06 0.72
N SER A 100 10.77 -2.68 1.88
CA SER A 100 10.01 -3.84 2.31
C SER A 100 9.31 -3.51 3.62
N ASN A 101 7.98 -3.57 3.59
CA ASN A 101 7.13 -3.26 4.74
C ASN A 101 6.34 -4.50 5.15
N THR A 102 6.22 -4.73 6.45
CA THR A 102 5.44 -5.83 7.01
C THR A 102 4.30 -5.28 7.84
N LEU A 103 3.07 -5.59 7.44
CA LEU A 103 1.84 -5.14 8.09
C LEU A 103 1.06 -6.37 8.59
N PRO A 104 0.71 -6.46 9.88
CA PRO A 104 -0.10 -7.56 10.37
C PRO A 104 -1.53 -7.48 9.83
N ALA A 105 -2.07 -8.61 9.39
CA ALA A 105 -3.47 -8.76 9.04
C ALA A 105 -4.30 -8.99 10.30
N THR A 106 -5.16 -8.03 10.65
CA THR A 106 -5.90 -8.05 11.93
C THR A 106 -7.30 -8.63 11.79
N SER A 107 -7.87 -8.66 10.58
CA SER A 107 -9.16 -9.30 10.32
C SER A 107 -9.34 -9.72 8.85
N GLY A 108 -10.34 -10.54 8.57
CA GLY A 108 -10.64 -11.06 7.24
C GLY A 108 -9.82 -12.30 6.84
N PRO A 109 -9.81 -12.66 5.54
CA PRO A 109 -8.98 -13.75 5.04
C PRO A 109 -7.50 -13.50 5.36
N GLY A 110 -6.83 -14.47 5.97
CA GLY A 110 -5.42 -14.31 6.38
C GLY A 110 -5.22 -13.55 7.70
N ALA A 111 -6.29 -13.28 8.48
CA ALA A 111 -6.14 -12.72 9.81
C ALA A 111 -5.18 -13.56 10.68
N GLY A 112 -4.26 -12.88 11.38
CA GLY A 112 -3.20 -13.51 12.17
C GLY A 112 -1.91 -13.79 11.39
N THR A 113 -1.86 -13.52 10.09
CA THR A 113 -0.64 -13.55 9.28
C THR A 113 -0.10 -12.13 9.02
N ASN A 114 0.98 -12.04 8.24
CA ASN A 114 1.57 -10.77 7.85
C ASN A 114 1.41 -10.54 6.34
N LEU A 115 1.14 -9.30 5.98
CA LEU A 115 1.30 -8.76 4.64
C LEU A 115 2.72 -8.21 4.50
N VAL A 116 3.50 -8.77 3.59
CA VAL A 116 4.79 -8.22 3.17
C VAL A 116 4.60 -7.50 1.85
N VAL A 117 4.89 -6.20 1.83
CA VAL A 117 4.81 -5.33 0.65
C VAL A 117 6.21 -4.91 0.25
N ASN A 118 6.63 -5.31 -0.95
CA ASN A 118 7.88 -4.87 -1.55
C ASN A 118 7.58 -3.86 -2.65
N THR A 119 7.97 -2.61 -2.46
CA THR A 119 7.85 -1.54 -3.45
C THR A 119 9.18 -1.33 -4.17
N GLY A 120 9.09 -1.03 -5.46
CA GLY A 120 10.23 -0.57 -6.23
C GLY A 120 10.58 0.89 -5.95
N PRO A 121 11.59 1.43 -6.67
CA PRO A 121 11.89 2.86 -6.63
C PRO A 121 10.65 3.67 -7.00
N LEU A 122 10.48 4.84 -6.37
CA LEU A 122 9.36 5.74 -6.68
C LEU A 122 9.31 6.08 -8.17
N ASP A 123 8.11 6.18 -8.73
CA ASP A 123 7.93 6.65 -10.09
C ASP A 123 8.22 8.17 -10.13
N ASN A 124 9.23 8.55 -10.90
CA ASN A 124 9.64 9.94 -11.13
C ASN A 124 10.11 10.73 -9.88
N PRO A 125 11.20 10.30 -9.20
CA PRO A 125 11.73 11.01 -8.03
C PRO A 125 12.26 12.42 -8.39
N ALA A 126 12.73 12.62 -9.62
CA ALA A 126 13.20 13.92 -10.09
C ALA A 126 12.08 14.99 -10.13
N GLY A 127 10.84 14.58 -10.45
CA GLY A 127 9.67 15.46 -10.43
C GLY A 127 9.23 15.88 -9.03
N MET A 128 9.70 15.18 -7.98
CA MET A 128 9.38 15.49 -6.59
C MET A 128 10.33 16.52 -5.97
N VAL A 129 11.52 16.72 -6.53
CA VAL A 129 12.53 17.64 -5.97
C VAL A 129 11.99 19.07 -5.84
N GLY A 130 11.33 19.59 -6.89
CA GLY A 130 10.74 20.93 -6.87
C GLY A 130 9.66 21.07 -5.78
N PRO A 131 8.60 20.24 -5.79
CA PRO A 131 7.59 20.21 -4.74
C PRO A 131 8.17 20.04 -3.33
N CYS A 132 9.21 19.22 -3.17
CA CYS A 132 9.89 19.01 -1.89
C CYS A 132 10.59 20.26 -1.36
N MET A 133 11.26 21.01 -2.25
CA MET A 133 11.91 22.27 -1.88
C MET A 133 10.92 23.40 -1.61
N SER A 134 9.67 23.28 -2.07
CA SER A 134 8.59 24.26 -1.87
C SER A 134 7.53 23.81 -0.86
N ASP A 135 7.81 22.79 -0.04
CA ASP A 135 6.89 22.21 0.94
C ASP A 135 5.51 21.84 0.35
N GLY A 136 5.52 21.23 -0.84
CA GLY A 136 4.35 21.00 -1.68
C GLY A 136 4.22 19.58 -2.24
N ALA A 137 5.07 18.64 -1.83
CA ALA A 137 4.95 17.25 -2.27
C ALA A 137 3.69 16.62 -1.65
N ARG A 138 2.77 16.13 -2.49
CA ARG A 138 1.43 15.67 -2.08
C ARG A 138 1.01 14.31 -2.64
N SER A 139 1.71 13.79 -3.64
CA SER A 139 1.37 12.53 -4.29
C SER A 139 2.63 11.78 -4.67
N ILE A 140 2.67 10.50 -4.34
CA ILE A 140 3.76 9.59 -4.66
C ILE A 140 3.16 8.33 -5.27
N SER A 141 3.69 7.89 -6.41
CA SER A 141 3.40 6.58 -6.98
C SER A 141 4.61 5.69 -6.80
N ALA A 142 4.38 4.46 -6.33
CA ALA A 142 5.42 3.44 -6.21
C ALA A 142 4.94 2.13 -6.87
N PRO A 143 5.71 1.55 -7.80
CA PRO A 143 5.38 0.27 -8.38
C PRO A 143 5.54 -0.83 -7.32
N ILE A 144 4.57 -1.74 -7.28
CA ILE A 144 4.60 -2.90 -6.40
C ILE A 144 5.42 -3.99 -7.10
N GLN A 145 6.51 -4.45 -6.48
CA GLN A 145 7.31 -5.56 -6.99
C GLN A 145 6.74 -6.91 -6.58
N SER A 146 6.37 -7.02 -5.30
CA SER A 146 5.68 -8.19 -4.81
C SER A 146 4.89 -7.89 -3.54
N VAL A 147 3.78 -8.59 -3.39
CA VAL A 147 2.96 -8.56 -2.17
C VAL A 147 2.67 -9.99 -1.77
N THR A 148 3.00 -10.35 -0.54
CA THR A 148 2.72 -11.68 0.01
C THR A 148 1.90 -11.54 1.27
N LEU A 149 0.76 -12.21 1.31
CA LEU A 149 -0.05 -12.38 2.51
C LEU A 149 -0.03 -13.87 2.87
N GLY A 150 0.43 -14.22 4.07
CA GLY A 150 0.52 -15.62 4.51
C GLY A 150 1.49 -15.84 5.65
#